data_AF-A0A8H7ZCT8-F1
#
_entry.id   AF-A0A8H7ZCT8-F1
#
_cell.length_a   1.000
_cell.length_b   1.000
_cell.length_c   1.000
_cell.angle_alpha   90.00
_cell.angle_beta   90.00
_cell.angle_gamma   90.00
#
_symmetry.space_group_name_H-M   'P 1'
#
loop_
_entity.id
_entity.type
_entity.pdbx_description
1 polymer ?
#
loop_
_entity_poly.entity_id
_entity_poly.type
_entity_poly.pdbx_seq_one_letter_code
_entity_poly.pdbx_strand_id
1 'polypeptide(L)'
;MKCTQLNRRQRISLALISAFLLLLAVYYRSQGRFSFRVAKTSHLPVSLQPPKLTSPPPAPAPPPPTSDLDSQSLNDEPAIPHHTITRSLVIASILDENTTWASELSSTDPNLTTAIYIVDDPNPNNTTSKPSRLTVPANKGHEAMVYLTYIIDTYHALPDIVIFMHAHDTTWHNNDFLSSSSAQTVQRLRSAKVLRDGYMNLRCHHEPGCPDHIHPTKPTTTATAATTAGEGDTDETQSHDDVLNIPESVVMGLAWTELFPTTPIPRVLSQPCCGQFAVSGSRIRAMPRERYVQFREWLLKTTLDDRLSGRVWEYLWQYVFGGVEEYCPDEYSCYCEGYGVCFGGDEGRYRRYFELRQKSREIQGEIERLRKEGSGGDADAGRVKALEREKQGLMEGMEEIRATSGSG
;
A
#
# COMPACT_ATOMS: atom_id res chain seq x y z
N MET A 1 5.36 -62.78 -23.94
CA MET A 1 5.92 -61.45 -23.63
C MET A 1 6.64 -60.94 -24.87
N LYS A 2 6.07 -59.98 -25.60
CA LYS A 2 6.74 -59.35 -26.76
C LYS A 2 7.47 -58.11 -26.27
N CYS A 3 8.79 -58.11 -26.39
CA CYS A 3 9.64 -56.97 -26.05
C CYS A 3 9.51 -55.91 -27.15
N THR A 4 8.86 -54.78 -26.86
CA THR A 4 8.73 -53.65 -27.79
C THR A 4 10.09 -52.94 -27.91
N GLN A 5 10.75 -53.13 -29.05
CA GLN A 5 11.97 -52.39 -29.40
C GLN A 5 11.64 -50.90 -29.56
N LEU A 6 12.29 -50.03 -28.77
CA LEU A 6 12.16 -48.58 -28.90
C LEU A 6 12.54 -48.13 -30.31
N ASN A 7 11.70 -47.28 -30.90
CA ASN A 7 11.94 -46.72 -32.22
C ASN A 7 13.08 -45.68 -32.19
N ARG A 8 13.64 -45.37 -33.36
CA ARG A 8 14.79 -44.46 -33.51
C ARG A 8 14.55 -43.08 -32.90
N ARG A 9 13.33 -42.54 -32.94
CA ARG A 9 12.98 -41.24 -32.35
C ARG A 9 12.99 -41.27 -30.82
N GLN A 10 12.53 -42.34 -30.21
CA GLN A 10 12.57 -42.52 -28.76
C GLN A 10 14.00 -42.68 -28.25
N ARG A 11 14.87 -43.37 -29.00
CA ARG A 11 16.30 -43.46 -28.67
C ARG A 11 17.01 -42.11 -28.74
N ILE A 12 16.71 -41.30 -29.75
CA ILE A 12 17.24 -39.94 -29.88
C ILE A 12 16.75 -39.05 -28.73
N SER A 13 15.46 -39.13 -28.38
CA SER A 13 14.88 -38.34 -27.29
C SER A 13 15.51 -38.69 -25.93
N LEU A 14 15.70 -39.98 -25.65
CA LEU A 14 16.38 -40.44 -24.43
C LEU A 14 17.85 -40.01 -24.38
N ALA A 15 18.55 -40.02 -25.53
CA ALA A 15 19.93 -39.56 -25.61
C ALA A 15 20.05 -38.05 -25.33
N LEU A 16 19.12 -37.24 -25.86
CA LEU A 16 19.09 -35.79 -25.62
C LEU A 16 18.76 -35.45 -24.17
N ILE A 17 17.79 -36.15 -23.56
CA ILE A 17 17.47 -35.98 -22.13
C ILE A 17 18.67 -36.36 -21.26
N SER A 18 19.35 -37.46 -21.57
CA SER A 18 20.53 -37.89 -20.82
C SER A 18 21.69 -36.90 -20.94
N ALA A 19 21.90 -36.33 -22.13
CA ALA A 19 22.91 -35.29 -22.35
C ALA A 19 22.59 -33.99 -21.60
N PHE A 20 21.31 -33.58 -21.57
CA PHE A 20 20.87 -32.41 -20.82
C PHE A 20 21.08 -32.58 -19.31
N LEU A 21 20.72 -33.74 -18.75
CA LEU A 21 20.93 -34.03 -17.33
C LEU A 21 22.42 -34.08 -16.95
N LEU A 22 23.28 -34.60 -17.83
CA LEU A 22 24.73 -34.58 -17.66
C LEU A 22 25.30 -33.16 -17.65
N LEU A 23 24.85 -32.29 -18.56
CA LEU A 23 25.26 -30.88 -18.60
C LEU A 23 24.79 -30.14 -17.34
N LEU A 24 23.57 -30.40 -16.87
CA LEU A 24 23.04 -29.83 -15.63
C LEU A 24 23.87 -30.26 -14.43
N ALA A 25 24.21 -31.56 -14.33
CA ALA A 25 25.04 -32.09 -13.26
C ALA A 25 26.46 -31.48 -13.27
N VAL A 26 27.06 -31.29 -14.45
CA VAL A 26 28.37 -30.61 -14.57
C VAL A 26 28.25 -29.13 -14.16
N TYR A 27 27.19 -28.44 -14.59
CA TYR A 27 26.93 -27.05 -14.19
C TYR A 27 26.84 -26.91 -12.67
N TYR A 28 25.99 -27.70 -12.01
CA TYR A 28 25.86 -27.66 -10.54
C TYR A 28 27.11 -28.12 -9.79
N ARG A 29 27.92 -29.01 -10.39
CA ARG A 29 29.19 -29.45 -9.80
C ARG A 29 30.32 -28.42 -10.00
N SER A 30 30.23 -27.59 -11.05
CA SER A 30 31.14 -26.47 -11.31
C SER A 30 30.86 -25.24 -10.43
N GLN A 31 29.62 -25.09 -9.96
CA GLN A 31 29.20 -24.12 -8.93
C GLN A 31 29.68 -24.54 -7.52
N GLY A 32 30.95 -24.96 -7.42
CA GLY A 32 31.54 -25.57 -6.23
C GLY A 32 31.21 -24.84 -4.93
N ARG A 33 31.05 -25.61 -3.85
CA ARG A 33 30.82 -25.15 -2.47
C ARG A 33 31.61 -23.87 -2.18
N PHE A 34 30.90 -22.75 -2.01
CA PHE A 34 31.47 -21.51 -1.49
C PHE A 34 32.05 -21.81 -0.10
N SER A 35 33.37 -21.96 -0.06
CA SER A 35 34.14 -22.14 1.15
C SER A 35 34.31 -20.76 1.77
N PHE A 36 33.54 -20.47 2.83
CA PHE A 36 33.78 -19.30 3.67
C PHE A 36 35.15 -19.44 4.34
N ARG A 37 36.18 -18.86 3.73
CA ARG A 37 37.41 -18.51 4.43
C ARG A 37 37.15 -17.24 5.22
N VAL A 38 36.96 -17.40 6.52
CA VAL A 38 37.02 -16.31 7.50
C VAL A 38 38.40 -15.65 7.38
N ALA A 39 38.43 -14.42 6.88
CA ALA A 39 39.61 -13.58 6.95
C ALA A 39 39.73 -13.08 8.40
N LYS A 40 40.84 -13.45 9.04
CA LYS A 40 41.20 -13.11 10.41
C LYS A 40 42.23 -11.98 10.34
N THR A 41 41.83 -10.76 10.64
CA THR A 41 42.63 -9.58 11.06
C THR A 41 41.63 -8.40 11.12
N SER A 42 41.68 -7.42 12.02
CA SER A 42 42.63 -7.02 13.05
C SER A 42 41.90 -5.96 13.90
N HIS A 43 42.13 -5.94 15.20
CA HIS A 43 41.62 -4.92 16.12
C HIS A 43 41.99 -3.49 15.66
N LEU A 44 41.03 -2.57 15.72
CA LEU A 44 41.26 -1.14 15.91
C LEU A 44 40.16 -0.58 16.82
N PRO A 45 40.49 0.30 17.80
CA PRO A 45 39.58 0.71 18.86
C PRO A 45 38.97 2.07 18.55
N VAL A 46 37.65 2.20 18.57
CA VAL A 46 37.00 3.52 18.79
C VAL A 46 35.71 3.31 19.57
N SER A 47 35.77 3.74 20.83
CA SER A 47 34.61 3.98 21.66
C SER A 47 33.81 5.16 21.08
N LEU A 48 32.66 4.87 20.50
CA LEU A 48 31.58 5.85 20.33
C LEU A 48 30.36 5.29 21.06
N GLN A 49 30.20 5.70 22.32
CA GLN A 49 28.91 5.59 22.98
C GLN A 49 27.91 6.47 22.21
N PRO A 50 26.74 5.95 21.82
CA PRO A 50 25.67 6.78 21.33
C PRO A 50 25.22 7.74 22.45
N PRO A 51 24.93 9.01 22.15
CA PRO A 51 24.45 9.95 23.15
C PRO A 51 23.15 9.42 23.78
N LYS A 52 23.09 9.44 25.11
CA LYS A 52 21.84 9.22 25.87
C LYS A 52 20.85 10.33 25.49
N LEU A 53 19.86 10.02 24.67
CA LEU A 53 18.71 10.89 24.49
C LEU A 53 17.81 10.79 25.73
N THR A 54 17.68 11.89 26.44
CA THR A 54 16.58 12.15 27.37
C THR A 54 15.32 12.44 26.56
N SER A 55 14.39 11.48 26.55
CA SER A 55 12.98 11.53 26.11
C SER A 55 12.66 12.11 24.71
N PRO A 56 11.97 11.37 23.82
CA PRO A 56 11.37 11.93 22.62
C PRO A 56 10.20 12.89 22.97
N PRO A 57 9.87 13.84 22.09
CA PRO A 57 8.70 14.71 22.27
C PRO A 57 7.40 13.88 22.31
N PRO A 58 6.38 14.33 23.08
CA PRO A 58 5.13 13.61 23.24
C PRO A 58 4.43 13.36 21.90
N ALA A 59 3.69 12.27 21.81
CA ALA A 59 2.84 11.97 20.66
C ALA A 59 1.97 13.19 20.32
N PRO A 60 1.76 13.51 19.03
CA PRO A 60 0.85 14.58 18.64
C PRO A 60 -0.51 14.33 19.29
N ALA A 61 -1.15 15.40 19.79
CA ALA A 61 -2.48 15.27 20.36
C ALA A 61 -3.42 14.59 19.34
N PRO A 62 -4.23 13.60 19.77
CA PRO A 62 -5.24 13.01 18.89
C PRO A 62 -6.20 14.10 18.41
N PRO A 63 -6.79 13.96 17.21
CA PRO A 63 -7.89 14.82 16.80
C PRO A 63 -9.01 14.74 17.85
N PRO A 64 -9.73 15.84 18.11
CA PRO A 64 -10.77 15.87 19.13
C PRO A 64 -11.82 14.78 18.82
N PRO A 65 -12.34 14.07 19.86
CA PRO A 65 -13.35 13.05 19.66
C PRO A 65 -14.61 13.67 19.05
N THR A 66 -15.20 12.99 18.07
CA THR A 66 -16.52 13.28 17.53
C THR A 66 -17.57 12.92 18.59
N SER A 67 -17.76 13.79 19.57
CA SER A 67 -18.92 13.76 20.46
C SER A 67 -20.08 14.47 19.79
N ASP A 68 -21.23 13.81 19.76
CA ASP A 68 -22.54 14.25 19.27
C ASP A 68 -22.72 15.78 19.28
N LEU A 69 -22.63 16.40 18.10
CA LEU A 69 -22.98 17.80 17.91
C LEU A 69 -24.46 17.87 17.57
N ASP A 70 -25.23 18.29 18.59
CA ASP A 70 -26.57 18.83 18.45
C ASP A 70 -26.66 19.77 17.24
N SER A 71 -27.75 19.61 16.49
CA SER A 71 -28.06 20.35 15.27
C SER A 71 -28.36 21.82 15.58
N GLN A 72 -27.33 22.63 15.83
CA GLN A 72 -27.41 24.11 15.82
C GLN A 72 -26.02 24.75 15.99
N SER A 73 -25.24 24.83 14.90
CA SER A 73 -24.28 25.91 14.60
C SER A 73 -23.35 25.51 13.44
N LEU A 74 -23.86 25.53 12.21
CA LEU A 74 -23.08 25.31 10.98
C LEU A 74 -22.51 26.61 10.37
N ASN A 75 -22.28 27.65 11.17
CA ASN A 75 -21.88 28.97 10.64
C ASN A 75 -20.55 29.55 11.15
N ASP A 76 -19.77 28.82 11.93
CA ASP A 76 -18.41 29.26 12.28
C ASP A 76 -17.37 28.32 11.66
N GLU A 77 -17.24 28.40 10.34
CA GLU A 77 -16.04 27.93 9.65
C GLU A 77 -14.89 28.85 10.08
N PRO A 78 -13.84 28.35 10.77
CA PRO A 78 -12.69 29.19 11.07
C PRO A 78 -12.09 29.63 9.75
N ALA A 79 -12.12 30.93 9.49
CA ALA A 79 -11.67 31.54 8.25
C ALA A 79 -10.23 31.09 7.94
N ILE A 80 -10.10 30.09 7.06
CA ILE A 80 -8.82 29.77 6.45
C ILE A 80 -8.44 31.03 5.66
N PRO A 81 -7.26 31.63 5.89
CA PRO A 81 -6.86 32.83 5.17
C PRO A 81 -7.01 32.58 3.67
N HIS A 82 -7.38 33.61 2.91
CA HIS A 82 -7.51 33.64 1.44
C HIS A 82 -6.22 33.28 0.65
N HIS A 83 -5.31 32.49 1.22
CA HIS A 83 -4.20 31.88 0.53
C HIS A 83 -4.68 30.70 -0.30
N THR A 84 -4.19 30.62 -1.52
CA THR A 84 -4.42 29.49 -2.41
C THR A 84 -3.71 28.25 -1.85
N ILE A 85 -4.45 27.17 -1.63
CA ILE A 85 -3.91 25.92 -1.10
C ILE A 85 -3.00 25.27 -2.14
N THR A 86 -1.74 25.08 -1.79
CA THR A 86 -0.73 24.41 -2.64
C THR A 86 -0.69 22.92 -2.35
N ARG A 87 -0.50 22.12 -3.41
CA ARG A 87 -0.47 20.66 -3.33
C ARG A 87 0.73 20.09 -4.09
N SER A 88 1.30 19.01 -3.57
CA SER A 88 2.25 18.18 -4.32
C SER A 88 1.75 16.74 -4.40
N LEU A 89 1.70 16.21 -5.63
CA LEU A 89 1.46 14.80 -5.92
C LEU A 89 2.81 14.08 -6.07
N VAL A 90 3.11 13.20 -5.12
CA VAL A 90 4.34 12.41 -5.08
C VAL A 90 4.03 11.01 -5.55
N ILE A 91 4.64 10.61 -6.67
CA ILE A 91 4.41 9.33 -7.31
C ILE A 91 5.66 8.45 -7.16
N ALA A 92 5.48 7.28 -6.57
CA ALA A 92 6.44 6.19 -6.67
C ALA A 92 6.16 5.38 -7.94
N SER A 93 7.17 5.24 -8.80
CA SER A 93 7.06 4.60 -10.11
C SER A 93 8.28 3.74 -10.41
N ILE A 94 8.09 2.71 -11.23
CA ILE A 94 9.14 2.07 -12.02
C ILE A 94 9.17 2.61 -13.45
N LEU A 95 10.23 2.31 -14.20
CA LEU A 95 10.48 2.87 -15.52
C LEU A 95 9.40 2.50 -16.55
N ASP A 96 8.84 1.29 -16.44
CA ASP A 96 7.83 0.76 -17.38
C ASP A 96 6.40 1.23 -17.06
N GLU A 97 6.18 1.96 -15.97
CA GLU A 97 4.87 2.46 -15.60
C GLU A 97 4.52 3.78 -16.31
N ASN A 98 3.24 3.92 -16.67
CA ASN A 98 2.74 5.13 -17.29
C ASN A 98 2.25 6.14 -16.24
N THR A 99 2.98 7.24 -16.09
CA THR A 99 2.66 8.36 -15.18
C THR A 99 2.19 9.62 -15.90
N THR A 100 1.76 9.53 -17.18
CA THR A 100 1.29 10.71 -17.92
C THR A 100 0.07 11.36 -17.26
N TRP A 101 -0.84 10.57 -16.69
CA TRP A 101 -2.03 11.07 -15.98
C TRP A 101 -1.66 12.08 -14.88
N ALA A 102 -0.58 11.82 -14.13
CA ALA A 102 -0.13 12.70 -13.06
C ALA A 102 0.39 14.02 -13.64
N SER A 103 1.19 13.95 -14.72
CA SER A 103 1.72 15.13 -15.40
C SER A 103 0.62 15.98 -16.06
N GLU A 104 -0.43 15.34 -16.58
CA GLU A 104 -1.61 16.02 -17.13
C GLU A 104 -2.38 16.79 -16.05
N LEU A 105 -2.51 16.23 -14.85
CA LEU A 105 -3.13 16.94 -13.72
C LEU A 105 -2.39 18.24 -13.36
N SER A 106 -1.07 18.19 -13.20
CA SER A 106 -0.29 19.40 -12.87
C SER A 106 -0.27 20.43 -14.00
N SER A 107 -0.52 20.01 -15.25
CA SER A 107 -0.69 20.93 -16.37
C SER A 107 -2.02 21.70 -16.35
N THR A 108 -3.04 21.17 -15.67
CA THR A 108 -4.41 21.72 -15.63
C THR A 108 -4.76 22.37 -14.30
N ASP A 109 -4.08 22.02 -13.20
CA ASP A 109 -4.21 22.66 -11.90
C ASP A 109 -2.92 23.41 -11.52
N PRO A 110 -2.91 24.76 -11.56
CA PRO A 110 -1.71 25.55 -11.25
C PRO A 110 -1.25 25.44 -9.79
N ASN A 111 -2.09 24.91 -8.90
CA ASN A 111 -1.76 24.72 -7.49
C ASN A 111 -1.30 23.29 -7.18
N LEU A 112 -1.26 22.41 -8.18
CA LEU A 112 -0.78 21.04 -8.07
C LEU A 112 0.57 20.89 -8.77
N THR A 113 1.58 20.56 -7.98
CA THR A 113 2.89 20.17 -8.49
C THR A 113 3.05 18.65 -8.47
N THR A 114 3.87 18.09 -9.35
CA THR A 114 4.13 16.64 -9.40
C THR A 114 5.60 16.33 -9.17
N ALA A 115 5.86 15.38 -8.27
CA ALA A 115 7.18 14.83 -8.00
C ALA A 115 7.16 13.33 -8.32
N ILE A 116 7.64 12.96 -9.51
CA ILE A 116 7.62 11.58 -10.01
C ILE A 116 9.01 10.97 -9.80
N TYR A 117 9.07 9.92 -8.97
CA TYR A 117 10.28 9.17 -8.69
C TYR A 117 10.29 7.87 -9.49
N ILE A 118 11.38 7.61 -10.22
CA ILE A 118 11.61 6.34 -10.90
C ILE A 118 12.71 5.58 -10.16
N VAL A 119 12.32 4.49 -9.47
CA VAL A 119 13.19 3.81 -8.50
C VAL A 119 14.16 2.82 -9.13
N ASP A 120 13.89 2.35 -10.34
CA ASP A 120 14.68 1.36 -11.09
C ASP A 120 15.29 1.94 -12.38
N ASP A 121 15.38 3.28 -12.50
CA ASP A 121 16.02 3.91 -13.66
C ASP A 121 17.51 3.48 -13.70
N PRO A 122 17.97 2.79 -14.76
CA PRO A 122 19.36 2.38 -14.89
C PRO A 122 20.32 3.55 -15.13
N ASN A 123 19.79 4.74 -15.46
CA ASN A 123 20.55 5.95 -15.72
C ASN A 123 19.96 7.16 -14.96
N PRO A 124 19.96 7.14 -13.62
CA PRO A 124 19.28 8.17 -12.81
C PRO A 124 19.88 9.58 -12.99
N ASN A 125 21.13 9.67 -13.45
CA ASN A 125 21.83 10.93 -13.73
C ASN A 125 21.60 11.44 -15.16
N ASN A 126 20.77 10.76 -15.97
CA ASN A 126 20.51 11.15 -17.34
C ASN A 126 19.48 12.29 -17.40
N THR A 127 19.97 13.52 -17.27
CA THR A 127 19.20 14.78 -17.32
C THR A 127 18.59 15.08 -18.69
N THR A 128 18.82 14.23 -19.71
CA THR A 128 18.25 14.42 -21.06
C THR A 128 16.80 13.93 -21.15
N SER A 129 16.34 13.15 -20.18
CA SER A 129 14.93 12.77 -20.07
C SER A 129 14.13 13.92 -19.44
N LYS A 130 13.12 14.42 -20.17
CA LYS A 130 12.17 15.43 -19.69
C LYS A 130 10.79 14.78 -19.47
N PRO A 131 10.12 15.04 -18.34
CA PRO A 131 10.60 15.79 -17.18
C PRO A 131 11.76 15.09 -16.44
N SER A 132 12.59 15.86 -15.73
CA SER A 132 13.72 15.31 -14.94
C SER A 132 13.17 14.32 -13.93
N ARG A 133 13.57 13.05 -14.04
CA ARG A 133 13.12 11.99 -13.14
C ARG A 133 13.81 12.12 -11.80
N LEU A 134 13.03 12.07 -10.73
CA LEU A 134 13.58 12.00 -9.38
C LEU A 134 13.98 10.55 -9.09
N THR A 135 14.95 10.36 -8.20
CA THR A 135 15.43 9.04 -7.80
C THR A 135 15.56 8.97 -6.28
N VAL A 136 15.85 7.77 -5.78
CA VAL A 136 15.96 7.46 -4.37
C VAL A 136 17.37 6.96 -4.02
N PRO A 137 17.80 7.01 -2.74
CA PRO A 137 19.10 6.50 -2.34
C PRO A 137 19.32 5.00 -2.61
N ALA A 138 18.24 4.21 -2.60
CA ALA A 138 18.23 2.79 -2.96
C ALA A 138 16.80 2.34 -3.31
N ASN A 139 16.65 1.39 -4.22
CA ASN A 139 15.36 0.74 -4.47
C ASN A 139 15.07 -0.32 -3.38
N LYS A 140 14.48 0.12 -2.25
CA LYS A 140 14.26 -0.68 -1.04
C LYS A 140 13.06 -0.13 -0.25
N GLY A 141 12.15 -0.99 0.20
CA GLY A 141 10.91 -0.63 0.88
C GLY A 141 9.82 -0.07 -0.05
N HIS A 142 9.84 -0.41 -1.35
CA HIS A 142 8.89 0.10 -2.35
C HIS A 142 8.66 1.63 -2.26
N GLU A 143 7.39 2.07 -2.21
CA GLU A 143 6.98 3.47 -2.17
C GLU A 143 7.44 4.21 -0.91
N ALA A 144 7.68 3.49 0.20
CA ALA A 144 8.07 4.11 1.46
C ALA A 144 9.39 4.88 1.33
N MET A 145 10.34 4.38 0.52
CA MET A 145 11.58 5.09 0.25
C MET A 145 11.36 6.41 -0.49
N VAL A 146 10.46 6.41 -1.47
CA VAL A 146 10.09 7.61 -2.23
C VAL A 146 9.47 8.63 -1.29
N TYR A 147 8.50 8.22 -0.47
CA TYR A 147 7.77 9.12 0.40
C TYR A 147 8.68 9.74 1.47
N LEU A 148 9.51 8.92 2.13
CA LEU A 148 10.50 9.41 3.09
C LEU A 148 11.52 10.34 2.43
N THR A 149 11.99 10.00 1.23
CA THR A 149 12.96 10.84 0.49
C THR A 149 12.37 12.21 0.15
N TYR A 150 11.14 12.24 -0.40
CA TYR A 150 10.45 13.49 -0.71
C TYR A 150 10.27 14.37 0.55
N ILE A 151 9.81 13.77 1.66
CA ILE A 151 9.63 14.49 2.94
C ILE A 151 10.96 15.09 3.41
N ILE A 152 12.04 14.31 3.39
CA ILE A 152 13.36 14.72 3.88
C ILE A 152 13.94 15.86 3.02
N ASP A 153 13.81 15.76 1.70
CA ASP A 153 14.41 16.69 0.74
C ASP A 153 13.62 18.01 0.66
N THR A 154 12.30 17.95 0.87
CA THR A 154 11.38 19.09 0.74
C THR A 154 10.96 19.67 2.08
N TYR A 155 11.41 19.12 3.21
CA TYR A 155 10.90 19.40 4.56
C TYR A 155 10.68 20.89 4.90
N HIS A 156 11.61 21.76 4.50
CA HIS A 156 11.53 23.21 4.79
C HIS A 156 10.66 24.01 3.81
N ALA A 157 10.29 23.41 2.68
CA ALA A 157 9.52 24.00 1.59
C ALA A 157 8.26 23.18 1.24
N LEU A 158 7.75 22.39 2.20
CA LEU A 158 6.55 21.56 1.99
C LEU A 158 5.34 22.42 1.59
N PRO A 159 4.51 21.94 0.65
CA PRO A 159 3.23 22.57 0.32
C PRO A 159 2.24 22.44 1.48
N ASP A 160 1.04 23.01 1.32
CA ASP A 160 -0.03 22.87 2.32
C ASP A 160 -0.50 21.41 2.43
N ILE A 161 -0.53 20.67 1.31
CA ILE A 161 -0.87 19.25 1.26
C ILE A 161 0.11 18.48 0.39
N VAL A 162 0.55 17.32 0.88
CA VAL A 162 1.29 16.32 0.11
C VAL A 162 0.42 15.10 -0.09
N ILE A 163 0.32 14.61 -1.32
CA ILE A 163 -0.47 13.45 -1.73
C ILE A 163 0.52 12.38 -2.20
N PHE A 164 0.56 11.24 -1.53
CA PHE A 164 1.45 10.13 -1.82
C PHE A 164 0.66 9.00 -2.51
N MET A 165 1.08 8.61 -3.71
CA MET A 165 0.39 7.60 -4.52
C MET A 165 1.35 6.71 -5.31
N HIS A 166 0.83 5.57 -5.77
CA HIS A 166 1.49 4.70 -6.76
C HIS A 166 1.26 5.24 -8.18
N ALA A 167 2.01 4.73 -9.15
CA ALA A 167 1.96 5.19 -10.53
C ALA A 167 0.71 4.76 -11.34
N HIS A 168 0.00 3.71 -10.90
CA HIS A 168 -1.13 3.15 -11.65
C HIS A 168 -2.28 4.17 -11.84
N ASP A 169 -2.73 4.37 -13.09
CA ASP A 169 -3.88 5.26 -13.38
C ASP A 169 -5.20 4.64 -12.90
N THR A 170 -5.51 3.41 -13.31
CA THR A 170 -6.72 2.68 -12.88
C THR A 170 -6.34 1.37 -12.21
N THR A 171 -6.80 1.15 -10.98
CA THR A 171 -6.38 0.01 -10.16
C THR A 171 -7.41 -0.37 -9.10
N TRP A 172 -7.45 -1.65 -8.73
CA TRP A 172 -8.40 -2.20 -7.75
C TRP A 172 -8.32 -1.54 -6.37
N HIS A 173 -7.15 -1.00 -6.01
CA HIS A 173 -6.93 -0.38 -4.72
C HIS A 173 -7.42 1.08 -4.65
N ASN A 174 -7.94 1.63 -5.75
CA ASN A 174 -8.62 2.92 -5.78
C ASN A 174 -10.14 2.79 -5.52
N ASN A 175 -10.77 3.94 -5.29
CA ASN A 175 -12.16 4.06 -4.88
C ASN A 175 -13.16 3.81 -6.04
N ASP A 176 -14.18 2.98 -5.81
CA ASP A 176 -15.12 2.57 -6.88
C ASP A 176 -16.01 3.70 -7.37
N PHE A 177 -16.45 4.60 -6.46
CA PHE A 177 -17.23 5.77 -6.84
C PHE A 177 -16.41 6.80 -7.62
N LEU A 178 -15.08 6.65 -7.65
CA LEU A 178 -14.15 7.45 -8.45
C LEU A 178 -13.64 6.67 -9.67
N SER A 179 -14.42 5.68 -10.11
CA SER A 179 -14.10 4.80 -11.24
C SER A 179 -12.75 4.09 -11.10
N SER A 180 -12.29 3.86 -9.87
CA SER A 180 -10.95 3.33 -9.58
C SER A 180 -9.80 4.16 -10.18
N SER A 181 -10.04 5.44 -10.51
CA SER A 181 -9.07 6.33 -11.16
C SER A 181 -8.25 7.12 -10.14
N SER A 182 -6.93 7.08 -10.31
CA SER A 182 -5.97 7.87 -9.54
C SER A 182 -6.13 9.35 -9.86
N ALA A 183 -6.39 9.70 -11.12
CA ALA A 183 -6.65 11.07 -11.52
C ALA A 183 -7.90 11.65 -10.81
N GLN A 184 -9.01 10.91 -10.80
CA GLN A 184 -10.22 11.35 -10.09
C GLN A 184 -10.01 11.42 -8.57
N THR A 185 -9.20 10.51 -8.00
CA THR A 185 -8.84 10.53 -6.58
C THR A 185 -8.17 11.87 -6.23
N VAL A 186 -7.16 12.31 -7.00
CA VAL A 186 -6.47 13.59 -6.76
C VAL A 186 -7.38 14.80 -7.03
N GLN A 187 -8.14 14.78 -8.12
CA GLN A 187 -9.00 15.90 -8.52
C GLN A 187 -10.11 16.15 -7.50
N ARG A 188 -10.73 15.09 -6.98
CA ARG A 188 -11.88 15.20 -6.06
C ARG A 188 -11.47 15.27 -4.59
N LEU A 189 -10.22 15.01 -4.24
CA LEU A 189 -9.73 15.10 -2.87
C LEU A 189 -9.97 16.50 -2.30
N ARG A 190 -10.83 16.58 -1.28
CA ARG A 190 -11.19 17.81 -0.59
C ARG A 190 -10.06 18.24 0.32
N SER A 191 -9.37 19.30 -0.07
CA SER A 191 -8.25 19.86 0.69
C SER A 191 -8.62 20.20 2.14
N ALA A 192 -9.86 20.68 2.37
CA ALA A 192 -10.36 20.97 3.71
C ALA A 192 -10.34 19.75 4.65
N LYS A 193 -10.67 18.56 4.15
CA LYS A 193 -10.62 17.30 4.92
C LYS A 193 -9.20 16.98 5.37
N VAL A 194 -8.24 17.07 4.44
CA VAL A 194 -6.83 16.78 4.72
C VAL A 194 -6.22 17.80 5.67
N LEU A 195 -6.53 19.09 5.51
CA LEU A 195 -6.01 20.15 6.39
C LEU A 195 -6.58 20.05 7.80
N ARG A 196 -7.87 19.78 7.94
CA ARG A 196 -8.56 19.65 9.23
C ARG A 196 -8.06 18.43 10.01
N ASP A 197 -7.94 17.29 9.35
CA ASP A 197 -7.61 16.02 10.02
C ASP A 197 -6.09 15.78 10.09
N GLY A 198 -5.33 16.48 9.25
CA GLY A 198 -3.87 16.38 9.15
C GLY A 198 -3.37 15.14 8.38
N TYR A 199 -4.16 14.07 8.35
CA TYR A 199 -3.88 12.82 7.65
C TYR A 199 -5.18 12.22 7.10
N MET A 200 -5.13 11.69 5.88
CA MET A 200 -6.23 10.95 5.28
C MET A 200 -5.68 9.84 4.39
N ASN A 201 -6.04 8.59 4.68
CA ASN A 201 -5.86 7.49 3.73
C ASN A 201 -6.74 7.74 2.49
N LEU A 202 -6.18 7.57 1.28
CA LEU A 202 -6.90 7.84 0.05
C LEU A 202 -7.91 6.74 -0.28
N ARG A 203 -7.74 5.53 0.25
CA ARG A 203 -8.68 4.42 0.07
C ARG A 203 -9.77 4.51 1.14
N CYS A 204 -11.03 4.50 0.71
CA CYS A 204 -12.17 4.44 1.63
C CYS A 204 -12.63 3.00 1.93
N HIS A 205 -12.34 2.03 1.05
CA HIS A 205 -12.73 0.64 1.29
C HIS A 205 -11.91 0.00 2.39
N HIS A 206 -12.56 -0.63 3.36
CA HIS A 206 -11.92 -1.27 4.52
C HIS A 206 -11.07 -2.47 4.15
N GLU A 207 -11.50 -3.26 3.18
CA GLU A 207 -10.81 -4.50 2.81
C GLU A 207 -9.80 -4.31 1.67
N PRO A 208 -8.54 -4.78 1.81
CA PRO A 208 -7.94 -5.29 3.05
C PRO A 208 -7.49 -4.16 3.99
N GLY A 209 -7.38 -4.48 5.28
CA GLY A 209 -6.68 -3.64 6.26
C GLY A 209 -7.50 -3.09 7.42
N CYS A 210 -8.84 -3.23 7.39
CA CYS A 210 -9.74 -2.74 8.43
C CYS A 210 -10.97 -3.63 8.64
N PRO A 211 -11.54 -3.65 9.86
CA PRO A 211 -10.89 -3.34 11.15
C PRO A 211 -10.02 -4.52 11.62
N ASP A 212 -9.35 -4.38 12.77
CA ASP A 212 -8.68 -5.48 13.49
C ASP A 212 -7.70 -6.31 12.62
N HIS A 213 -6.77 -5.64 11.91
CA HIS A 213 -6.00 -6.28 10.83
C HIS A 213 -4.71 -6.97 11.26
N ILE A 214 -3.76 -6.25 11.87
CA ILE A 214 -2.44 -6.80 12.25
C ILE A 214 -2.32 -6.81 13.75
N HIS A 215 -1.94 -7.94 14.34
CA HIS A 215 -1.68 -8.08 15.78
C HIS A 215 -0.19 -8.28 16.07
N PRO A 216 0.62 -7.21 16.26
CA PRO A 216 2.06 -7.34 16.41
C PRO A 216 2.43 -7.96 17.76
N THR A 217 3.30 -8.97 17.76
CA THR A 217 3.73 -9.66 18.97
C THR A 217 5.19 -9.36 19.34
N LYS A 218 5.53 -9.44 20.64
CA LYS A 218 6.92 -9.25 21.08
C LYS A 218 7.81 -10.35 20.50
N PRO A 219 9.04 -10.02 20.04
CA PRO A 219 10.02 -11.03 19.70
C PRO A 219 10.35 -11.84 20.97
N THR A 220 9.86 -13.08 21.08
CA THR A 220 10.34 -14.02 22.09
C THR A 220 11.77 -14.42 21.74
N THR A 221 12.62 -14.62 22.75
CA THR A 221 14.06 -14.92 22.64
C THR A 221 14.43 -16.19 21.85
N THR A 222 13.44 -16.89 21.30
CA THR A 222 13.55 -18.05 20.42
C THR A 222 13.06 -17.69 19.02
N ALA A 223 13.69 -16.70 18.38
CA ALA A 223 13.57 -16.41 16.95
C ALA A 223 14.26 -17.49 16.07
N THR A 224 14.10 -18.76 16.44
CA THR A 224 14.39 -19.93 15.62
C THR A 224 13.20 -20.87 15.74
N ALA A 225 12.09 -20.50 15.09
CA ALA A 225 11.13 -21.41 14.49
C ALA A 225 9.91 -20.61 14.02
N ALA A 226 9.89 -20.24 12.75
CA ALA A 226 8.64 -20.09 11.99
C ALA A 226 7.93 -21.47 11.80
N THR A 227 8.10 -22.41 12.74
CA THR A 227 7.68 -23.81 12.63
C THR A 227 7.59 -24.46 14.02
N THR A 228 6.79 -23.92 14.94
CA THR A 228 6.07 -24.69 15.99
C THR A 228 5.30 -23.73 16.89
N ALA A 229 4.04 -23.47 16.53
CA ALA A 229 3.05 -22.89 17.44
C ALA A 229 2.63 -23.96 18.46
N GLY A 230 2.64 -23.61 19.75
CA GLY A 230 2.27 -24.50 20.83
C GLY A 230 1.85 -23.72 22.07
N GLU A 231 0.52 -23.65 22.24
CA GLU A 231 -0.30 -23.46 23.46
C GLU A 231 0.10 -22.36 24.46
N GLY A 232 -0.66 -21.27 24.46
CA GLY A 232 -0.71 -20.29 25.55
C GLY A 232 -1.55 -19.03 25.29
N ASP A 233 -2.83 -19.09 25.71
CA ASP A 233 -3.74 -17.95 25.99
C ASP A 233 -4.58 -17.40 24.82
N THR A 234 -5.80 -16.95 25.13
CA THR A 234 -6.94 -16.74 24.21
C THR A 234 -6.78 -15.67 23.11
N ASP A 235 -5.58 -15.11 22.96
CA ASP A 235 -5.16 -14.15 21.94
C ASP A 235 -4.34 -14.81 20.80
N GLU A 236 -3.90 -16.05 21.00
CA GLU A 236 -3.04 -16.77 20.04
C GLU A 236 -3.74 -17.08 18.71
N THR A 237 -5.06 -17.29 18.71
CA THR A 237 -5.79 -17.69 17.50
C THR A 237 -5.77 -16.60 16.42
N GLN A 238 -5.91 -15.33 16.82
CA GLN A 238 -5.86 -14.21 15.86
C GLN A 238 -4.45 -14.02 15.30
N SER A 239 -3.42 -14.06 16.17
CA SER A 239 -2.02 -13.95 15.71
C SER A 239 -1.60 -15.09 14.77
N HIS A 240 -2.13 -16.30 14.97
CA HIS A 240 -1.86 -17.45 14.10
C HIS A 240 -2.52 -17.31 12.72
N ASP A 241 -3.75 -16.78 12.66
CA ASP A 241 -4.44 -16.52 11.39
C ASP A 241 -3.77 -15.39 10.59
N ASP A 242 -3.23 -14.36 11.27
CA ASP A 242 -2.45 -13.29 10.66
C ASP A 242 -1.16 -13.82 10.04
N VAL A 243 -0.42 -14.68 10.73
CA VAL A 243 0.83 -15.29 10.23
C VAL A 243 0.62 -15.99 8.88
N LEU A 244 -0.56 -16.58 8.67
CA LEU A 244 -0.90 -17.31 7.45
C LEU A 244 -1.33 -16.40 6.29
N ASN A 245 -1.95 -15.25 6.57
CA ASN A 245 -2.62 -14.43 5.55
C ASN A 245 -2.03 -13.01 5.39
N ILE A 246 -1.26 -12.55 6.36
CA ILE A 246 -0.70 -11.20 6.48
C ILE A 246 0.81 -11.32 6.74
N PRO A 247 1.63 -11.45 5.68
CA PRO A 247 3.07 -11.74 5.81
C PRO A 247 3.86 -10.78 6.72
N GLU A 248 3.44 -9.53 6.82
CA GLU A 248 4.06 -8.48 7.63
C GLU A 248 3.77 -8.62 9.12
N SER A 249 2.70 -9.32 9.52
CA SER A 249 2.35 -9.53 10.93
C SER A 249 3.51 -10.17 11.71
N VAL A 250 4.21 -11.11 11.09
CA VAL A 250 5.31 -11.88 11.69
C VAL A 250 6.56 -11.02 11.98
N VAL A 251 6.71 -9.89 11.29
CA VAL A 251 7.87 -8.98 11.45
C VAL A 251 7.49 -7.65 12.09
N MET A 252 6.20 -7.31 12.14
CA MET A 252 5.71 -6.01 12.59
C MET A 252 6.12 -5.70 14.03
N GLY A 253 6.06 -6.69 14.94
CA GLY A 253 6.43 -6.47 16.34
C GLY A 253 7.91 -6.12 16.53
N LEU A 254 8.81 -6.80 15.80
CA LEU A 254 10.24 -6.46 15.81
C LEU A 254 10.46 -5.08 15.20
N ALA A 255 9.91 -4.82 14.01
CA ALA A 255 10.01 -3.54 13.33
C ALA A 255 9.50 -2.39 14.21
N TRP A 256 8.39 -2.59 14.93
CA TRP A 256 7.84 -1.62 15.87
C TRP A 256 8.84 -1.28 16.98
N THR A 257 9.46 -2.28 17.60
CA THR A 257 10.44 -2.02 18.67
C THR A 257 11.69 -1.28 18.19
N GLU A 258 12.09 -1.47 16.93
CA GLU A 258 13.22 -0.78 16.33
C GLU A 258 12.85 0.67 15.94
N LEU A 259 11.66 0.86 15.37
CA LEU A 259 11.17 2.15 14.92
C LEU A 259 10.71 3.03 16.09
N PHE A 260 10.01 2.46 17.08
CA PHE A 260 9.38 3.15 18.21
C PHE A 260 9.83 2.56 19.56
N PRO A 261 11.12 2.65 19.92
CA PRO A 261 11.70 1.91 21.06
C PRO A 261 11.16 2.30 22.44
N THR A 262 10.48 3.44 22.56
CA THR A 262 9.86 3.92 23.80
C THR A 262 8.34 3.76 23.82
N THR A 263 7.75 3.24 22.75
CA THR A 263 6.30 3.04 22.66
C THR A 263 5.98 1.56 22.85
N PRO A 264 5.01 1.20 23.70
CA PRO A 264 4.51 -0.16 23.79
C PRO A 264 4.11 -0.70 22.41
N ILE A 265 4.26 -2.01 22.20
CA ILE A 265 3.73 -2.65 20.99
C ILE A 265 2.19 -2.54 21.05
N PRO A 266 1.53 -2.04 19.99
CA PRO A 266 0.10 -1.87 19.96
C PRO A 266 -0.59 -3.23 19.93
N ARG A 267 -1.82 -3.30 20.42
CA ARG A 267 -2.63 -4.54 20.31
C ARG A 267 -2.91 -4.85 18.84
N VAL A 268 -3.24 -3.82 18.08
CA VAL A 268 -3.68 -3.93 16.69
C VAL A 268 -3.10 -2.75 15.88
N LEU A 269 -2.75 -3.00 14.62
CA LEU A 269 -2.56 -1.96 13.61
C LEU A 269 -3.53 -2.21 12.47
N SER A 270 -4.38 -1.22 12.17
CA SER A 270 -5.36 -1.31 11.09
C SER A 270 -5.50 0.02 10.37
N GLN A 271 -5.59 -0.04 9.05
CA GLN A 271 -6.02 1.05 8.18
C GLN A 271 -6.30 0.47 6.79
N PRO A 272 -7.10 1.12 5.93
CA PRO A 272 -7.22 0.69 4.54
C PRO A 272 -5.85 0.51 3.88
N CYS A 273 -5.67 -0.57 3.14
CA CYS A 273 -4.37 -0.94 2.58
C CYS A 273 -3.76 0.12 1.64
N CYS A 274 -2.58 -0.27 1.17
CA CYS A 274 -2.00 0.09 -0.10
C CYS A 274 -1.25 1.42 -0.09
N GLY A 275 -0.95 1.99 1.08
CA GLY A 275 0.08 3.01 1.23
C GLY A 275 -0.19 4.35 0.54
N GLN A 276 -1.40 4.59 0.02
CA GLN A 276 -1.75 5.86 -0.63
C GLN A 276 -2.49 6.77 0.37
N PHE A 277 -1.95 7.95 0.64
CA PHE A 277 -2.49 8.86 1.65
C PHE A 277 -2.16 10.32 1.33
N ALA A 278 -2.91 11.25 1.92
CA ALA A 278 -2.63 12.67 1.90
C ALA A 278 -2.37 13.20 3.31
N VAL A 279 -1.41 14.10 3.43
CA VAL A 279 -0.98 14.69 4.72
C VAL A 279 -0.83 16.18 4.56
N SER A 280 -1.22 16.95 5.57
CA SER A 280 -0.93 18.38 5.58
C SER A 280 0.56 18.63 5.82
N GLY A 281 1.12 19.66 5.18
CA GLY A 281 2.51 20.06 5.40
C GLY A 281 2.77 20.51 6.85
N SER A 282 1.75 21.00 7.56
CA SER A 282 1.82 21.27 8.99
C SER A 282 1.93 19.98 9.82
N ARG A 283 1.21 18.92 9.45
CA ARG A 283 1.29 17.63 10.15
C ARG A 283 2.64 16.93 9.93
N ILE A 284 3.20 17.01 8.72
CA ILE A 284 4.58 16.53 8.47
C ILE A 284 5.58 17.31 9.33
N ARG A 285 5.45 18.64 9.43
CA ARG A 285 6.35 19.48 10.23
C ARG A 285 6.17 19.36 11.75
N ALA A 286 5.12 18.71 12.22
CA ALA A 286 4.92 18.44 13.64
C ALA A 286 5.97 17.45 14.20
N MET A 287 6.62 16.69 13.31
CA MET A 287 7.69 15.77 13.65
C MET A 287 9.02 16.28 13.08
N PRO A 288 10.11 16.37 13.87
CA PRO A 288 11.40 16.85 13.38
C PRO A 288 11.90 16.08 12.16
N ARG A 289 12.55 16.78 11.22
CA ARG A 289 13.12 16.21 10.00
C ARG A 289 14.00 14.98 10.26
N GLU A 290 14.78 15.03 11.33
CA GLU A 290 15.71 13.98 11.76
C GLU A 290 15.00 12.65 12.02
N ARG A 291 13.73 12.70 12.42
CA ARG A 291 12.94 11.49 12.64
C ARG A 291 12.61 10.77 11.34
N TYR A 292 12.26 11.50 10.28
CA TYR A 292 12.10 10.93 8.94
C TYR A 292 13.42 10.36 8.40
N VAL A 293 14.55 11.00 8.71
CA VAL A 293 15.88 10.47 8.38
C VAL A 293 16.12 9.12 9.08
N GLN A 294 15.81 9.01 10.37
CA GLN A 294 15.92 7.73 11.11
C GLN A 294 15.04 6.63 10.52
N PHE A 295 13.81 6.97 10.13
CA PHE A 295 12.89 6.05 9.45
C PHE A 295 13.45 5.54 8.12
N ARG A 296 14.01 6.43 7.30
CA ARG A 296 14.66 6.04 6.05
C ARG A 296 15.92 5.21 6.30
N GLU A 297 16.69 5.55 7.32
CA GLU A 297 17.86 4.76 7.70
C GLU A 297 17.49 3.35 8.17
N TRP A 298 16.40 3.18 8.92
CA TRP A 298 15.90 1.85 9.27
C TRP A 298 15.58 1.05 8.00
N LEU A 299 14.89 1.65 7.05
CA LEU A 299 14.51 1.01 5.79
C LEU A 299 15.74 0.60 4.95
N LEU A 300 16.81 1.41 4.97
CA LEU A 300 18.08 1.09 4.30
C LEU A 300 18.90 0.00 5.01
N LYS A 301 18.82 -0.08 6.35
CA LYS A 301 19.67 -0.96 7.18
C LYS A 301 19.02 -2.30 7.51
N THR A 302 17.70 -2.39 7.50
CA THR A 302 16.96 -3.61 7.86
C THR A 302 17.32 -4.77 6.94
N THR A 303 17.38 -5.97 7.51
CA THR A 303 17.62 -7.21 6.75
C THR A 303 16.36 -7.78 6.11
N LEU A 304 15.19 -7.18 6.40
CA LEU A 304 13.94 -7.53 5.74
C LEU A 304 14.08 -7.32 4.22
N ASP A 305 13.47 -8.18 3.42
CA ASP A 305 13.42 -7.95 1.97
C ASP A 305 12.61 -6.70 1.62
N ASP A 306 12.71 -6.27 0.36
CA ASP A 306 12.01 -5.09 -0.17
C ASP A 306 10.51 -5.14 0.16
N ARG A 307 9.86 -6.26 -0.19
CA ARG A 307 8.43 -6.48 -0.02
C ARG A 307 7.98 -6.35 1.43
N LEU A 308 8.55 -7.11 2.36
CA LEU A 308 8.15 -7.09 3.77
C LEU A 308 8.44 -5.73 4.41
N SER A 309 9.59 -5.12 4.12
CA SER A 309 9.90 -3.79 4.65
C SER A 309 8.95 -2.71 4.15
N GLY A 310 8.47 -2.80 2.90
CA GLY A 310 7.43 -1.93 2.36
C GLY A 310 6.07 -2.16 3.04
N ARG A 311 5.65 -3.42 3.21
CA ARG A 311 4.38 -3.75 3.89
C ARG A 311 4.35 -3.35 5.37
N VAL A 312 5.50 -3.35 6.05
CA VAL A 312 5.60 -2.74 7.38
C VAL A 312 5.21 -1.27 7.32
N TRP A 313 5.78 -0.50 6.39
CA TRP A 313 5.48 0.93 6.26
C TRP A 313 4.03 1.21 5.82
N GLU A 314 3.45 0.35 4.98
CA GLU A 314 2.05 0.41 4.56
C GLU A 314 1.11 0.59 5.76
N TYR A 315 1.37 -0.09 6.88
CA TYR A 315 0.56 -0.08 8.11
C TYR A 315 1.17 0.73 9.27
N LEU A 316 2.09 1.65 8.99
CA LEU A 316 2.63 2.60 9.98
C LEU A 316 2.27 4.06 9.71
N TRP A 317 1.80 4.41 8.52
CA TRP A 317 1.49 5.80 8.16
C TRP A 317 0.39 6.42 9.02
N GLN A 318 -0.64 5.66 9.37
CA GLN A 318 -1.71 6.08 10.27
C GLN A 318 -1.19 6.35 11.69
N TYR A 319 -0.18 5.60 12.15
CA TYR A 319 0.44 5.88 13.44
C TYR A 319 1.35 7.11 13.38
N VAL A 320 2.19 7.20 12.34
CA VAL A 320 3.14 8.31 12.15
C VAL A 320 2.43 9.65 11.96
N PHE A 321 1.37 9.68 11.15
CA PHE A 321 0.67 10.91 10.79
C PHE A 321 -0.73 11.03 11.40
N GLY A 322 -1.46 9.95 11.64
CA GLY A 322 -2.74 10.02 12.37
C GLY A 322 -2.57 10.03 13.89
N GLY A 323 -1.47 9.48 14.41
CA GLY A 323 -1.25 9.33 15.85
C GLY A 323 -2.16 8.26 16.48
N VAL A 324 -2.70 7.35 15.66
CA VAL A 324 -3.61 6.28 16.07
C VAL A 324 -3.09 4.94 15.56
N GLU A 325 -3.36 3.87 16.30
CA GLU A 325 -2.97 2.51 15.93
C GLU A 325 -3.95 1.93 14.90
N GLU A 326 -5.24 2.28 15.05
CA GLU A 326 -6.34 1.88 14.17
C GLU A 326 -6.99 3.12 13.53
N TYR A 327 -6.97 3.19 12.20
CA TYR A 327 -7.59 4.24 11.40
C TYR A 327 -8.54 3.62 10.37
N CYS A 328 -9.78 3.33 10.80
CA CYS A 328 -10.82 2.69 9.99
C CYS A 328 -12.08 3.57 9.97
N PRO A 329 -12.05 4.75 9.31
CA PRO A 329 -13.22 5.62 9.26
C PRO A 329 -14.37 4.95 8.52
N ASP A 330 -15.62 5.29 8.87
CA ASP A 330 -16.79 4.84 8.11
C ASP A 330 -16.60 5.13 6.61
N GLU A 331 -16.84 4.12 5.77
CA GLU A 331 -16.52 4.20 4.34
C GLU A 331 -17.33 5.30 3.65
N TYR A 332 -18.62 5.44 3.98
CA TYR A 332 -19.49 6.47 3.41
C TYR A 332 -19.03 7.88 3.80
N SER A 333 -18.67 8.08 5.06
CA SER A 333 -18.12 9.34 5.58
C SER A 333 -16.78 9.67 4.92
N CYS A 334 -15.91 8.68 4.70
CA CYS A 334 -14.68 8.85 3.92
C CYS A 334 -14.96 9.36 2.50
N TYR A 335 -15.93 8.75 1.81
CA TYR A 335 -16.34 9.16 0.46
C TYR A 335 -16.92 10.58 0.41
N CYS A 336 -17.82 10.89 1.34
CA CYS A 336 -18.53 12.16 1.35
C CYS A 336 -17.60 13.30 1.77
N GLU A 337 -16.92 13.18 2.90
CA GLU A 337 -16.06 14.25 3.40
C GLU A 337 -14.77 14.38 2.60
N GLY A 338 -14.21 13.26 2.14
CA GLY A 338 -12.95 13.21 1.42
C GLY A 338 -13.07 13.57 -0.06
N TYR A 339 -14.17 13.18 -0.72
CA TYR A 339 -14.29 13.27 -2.19
C TYR A 339 -15.58 13.94 -2.68
N GLY A 340 -16.46 14.35 -1.76
CA GLY A 340 -17.77 14.90 -2.10
C GLY A 340 -18.69 13.89 -2.77
N VAL A 341 -18.46 12.59 -2.55
CA VAL A 341 -19.39 11.53 -2.96
C VAL A 341 -20.37 11.34 -1.80
N CYS A 342 -21.39 12.19 -1.75
CA CYS A 342 -22.42 12.16 -0.71
C CYS A 342 -23.76 11.72 -1.29
N PHE A 343 -24.61 11.14 -0.45
CA PHE A 343 -25.97 10.69 -0.80
C PHE A 343 -27.04 11.39 0.04
N GLY A 344 -26.76 12.60 0.55
CA GLY A 344 -27.73 13.38 1.33
C GLY A 344 -28.20 12.70 2.62
N GLY A 345 -27.36 11.83 3.21
CA GLY A 345 -27.71 11.01 4.38
C GLY A 345 -28.39 9.67 4.05
N ASP A 346 -28.67 9.40 2.77
CA ASP A 346 -29.18 8.10 2.32
C ASP A 346 -28.04 7.07 2.20
N GLU A 347 -27.61 6.54 3.34
CA GLU A 347 -26.68 5.41 3.42
C GLU A 347 -27.22 4.15 2.71
N GLY A 348 -28.53 4.08 2.46
CA GLY A 348 -29.15 2.98 1.71
C GLY A 348 -28.63 2.90 0.28
N ARG A 349 -28.37 4.05 -0.37
CA ARG A 349 -27.76 4.09 -1.72
C ARG A 349 -26.33 3.61 -1.73
N TYR A 350 -25.53 4.01 -0.73
CA TYR A 350 -24.17 3.52 -0.57
C TYR A 350 -24.15 2.01 -0.48
N ARG A 351 -24.93 1.44 0.47
CA ARG A 351 -25.05 -0.01 0.64
C ARG A 351 -25.54 -0.70 -0.62
N ARG A 352 -26.55 -0.14 -1.28
CA ARG A 352 -27.09 -0.70 -2.52
C ARG A 352 -26.04 -0.78 -3.63
N TYR A 353 -25.19 0.24 -3.78
CA TYR A 353 -24.10 0.20 -4.74
C TYR A 353 -23.19 -1.03 -4.53
N PHE A 354 -22.79 -1.27 -3.29
CA PHE A 354 -21.89 -2.39 -2.97
C PHE A 354 -22.57 -3.76 -3.05
N GLU A 355 -23.87 -3.86 -2.75
CA GLU A 355 -24.66 -5.07 -3.05
C GLU A 355 -24.65 -5.40 -4.55
N LEU A 356 -24.90 -4.40 -5.41
CA LEU A 356 -24.87 -4.57 -6.86
C LEU A 356 -23.48 -4.95 -7.36
N ARG A 357 -22.43 -4.33 -6.81
CA ARG A 357 -21.03 -4.62 -7.12
C ARG A 357 -20.67 -6.06 -6.76
N GLN A 358 -21.02 -6.50 -5.55
CA GLN A 358 -20.75 -7.87 -5.10
C GLN A 358 -21.43 -8.88 -6.03
N LYS A 359 -22.72 -8.69 -6.31
CA LYS A 359 -23.46 -9.57 -7.22
C LYS A 359 -22.86 -9.59 -8.63
N SER A 360 -22.42 -8.44 -9.14
CA SER A 360 -21.74 -8.33 -10.44
C SER A 360 -20.44 -9.14 -10.48
N ARG A 361 -19.67 -9.14 -9.38
CA ARG A 361 -18.43 -9.94 -9.24
C ARG A 361 -18.72 -11.44 -9.14
N GLU A 362 -19.74 -11.84 -8.40
CA GLU A 362 -20.16 -13.24 -8.30
C GLU A 362 -20.55 -13.80 -9.67
N ILE A 363 -21.35 -13.03 -10.42
CA ILE A 363 -21.73 -13.37 -11.80
C ILE A 363 -20.51 -13.46 -12.71
N GLN A 364 -19.57 -12.51 -12.60
CA GLN A 364 -18.33 -12.55 -13.38
C GLN A 364 -17.52 -13.83 -13.09
N GLY A 365 -17.39 -14.21 -11.82
CA GLY A 365 -16.70 -15.44 -11.43
C GLY A 365 -17.43 -16.71 -11.90
N GLU A 366 -18.75 -16.71 -11.98
CA GLU A 366 -19.52 -17.79 -12.59
C GLU A 366 -19.28 -17.87 -14.11
N ILE A 367 -19.31 -16.75 -14.81
CA ILE A 367 -19.00 -16.68 -16.25
C ILE A 367 -17.60 -17.26 -16.52
N GLU A 368 -16.60 -16.89 -15.72
CA GLU A 368 -15.24 -17.39 -15.85
C GLU A 368 -15.14 -18.90 -15.59
N ARG A 369 -15.83 -19.41 -14.57
CA ARG A 369 -15.91 -20.85 -14.30
C ARG A 369 -16.55 -21.61 -15.45
N LEU A 370 -17.72 -21.18 -15.93
CA LEU A 370 -18.41 -21.81 -17.05
C LEU A 370 -17.56 -21.80 -18.33
N ARG A 371 -16.83 -20.71 -18.59
CA ARG A 371 -15.90 -20.63 -19.73
C ARG A 371 -14.71 -21.58 -19.59
N LYS A 372 -14.23 -21.81 -18.37
CA LYS A 372 -13.09 -22.70 -18.09
C LYS A 372 -13.49 -24.17 -18.10
N GLU A 373 -14.69 -24.48 -17.62
CA GLU A 373 -15.27 -25.83 -17.55
C GLU A 373 -15.90 -26.27 -18.89
N GLY A 374 -16.37 -25.31 -19.69
CA GLY A 374 -17.10 -25.54 -20.93
C GLY A 374 -16.22 -25.85 -22.14
N SER A 375 -16.14 -27.13 -22.49
CA SER A 375 -15.83 -27.60 -23.84
C SER A 375 -17.05 -27.47 -24.78
N GLY A 376 -17.43 -26.23 -25.13
CA GLY A 376 -18.15 -25.94 -26.38
C GLY A 376 -19.60 -26.44 -26.58
N GLY A 377 -20.43 -26.54 -25.54
CA GLY A 377 -21.87 -26.83 -25.67
C GLY A 377 -22.76 -25.58 -25.83
N ASP A 378 -23.83 -25.68 -26.64
CA ASP A 378 -24.80 -24.58 -26.90
C ASP A 378 -25.56 -24.12 -25.63
N ALA A 379 -25.80 -25.04 -24.69
CA ALA A 379 -26.46 -24.73 -23.41
C ALA A 379 -25.60 -23.83 -22.50
N ASP A 380 -24.29 -24.07 -22.43
CA ASP A 380 -23.36 -23.25 -21.64
C ASP A 380 -23.21 -21.86 -22.26
N ALA A 381 -23.21 -21.77 -23.59
CA ALA A 381 -23.22 -20.50 -24.31
C ALA A 381 -24.48 -19.68 -24.02
N GLY A 382 -25.65 -20.33 -23.97
CA GLY A 382 -26.91 -19.70 -23.58
C GLY A 382 -26.90 -19.15 -22.15
N ARG A 383 -26.37 -19.93 -21.19
CA ARG A 383 -26.24 -19.53 -19.78
C ARG A 383 -25.27 -18.37 -19.59
N VAL A 384 -24.08 -18.42 -20.21
CA VAL A 384 -23.10 -17.33 -20.17
C VAL A 384 -23.72 -16.04 -20.69
N LYS A 385 -24.44 -16.08 -21.81
CA LYS A 385 -25.10 -14.90 -22.38
C LYS A 385 -26.18 -14.31 -21.46
N ALA A 386 -26.91 -15.15 -20.72
CA ALA A 386 -27.89 -14.69 -19.75
C ALA A 386 -27.21 -13.97 -18.57
N LEU A 387 -26.15 -14.56 -18.03
CA LEU A 387 -25.34 -13.98 -16.96
C LEU A 387 -24.70 -12.65 -17.38
N GLU A 388 -24.21 -12.54 -18.62
CA GLU A 388 -23.66 -11.28 -19.14
C GLU A 388 -24.70 -10.15 -19.18
N ARG A 389 -25.94 -10.45 -19.58
CA ARG A 389 -27.03 -9.46 -19.56
C ARG A 389 -27.40 -9.04 -18.14
N GLU A 390 -27.47 -10.00 -17.21
CA GLU A 390 -27.74 -9.70 -15.81
C GLU A 390 -26.65 -8.80 -15.23
N LYS A 391 -25.37 -9.15 -15.45
CA LYS A 391 -24.23 -8.33 -15.05
C LYS A 391 -24.32 -6.91 -15.63
N GLN A 392 -24.68 -6.77 -16.90
CA GLN A 392 -24.85 -5.47 -17.55
C GLN A 392 -25.91 -4.62 -16.84
N GLY A 393 -27.07 -5.19 -16.50
CA GLY A 393 -28.12 -4.49 -15.75
C GLY A 393 -27.67 -4.07 -14.34
N LEU A 394 -26.84 -4.88 -13.67
CA LEU A 394 -26.25 -4.50 -12.37
C LEU A 394 -25.26 -3.34 -12.52
N MET A 395 -24.46 -3.31 -13.60
CA MET A 395 -23.55 -2.21 -13.90
C MET A 395 -24.30 -0.91 -14.18
N GLU A 396 -25.39 -0.97 -14.93
CA GLU A 396 -26.26 0.20 -15.18
C GLU A 396 -26.86 0.76 -13.87
N GLY A 397 -27.33 -0.11 -12.98
CA GLY A 397 -27.81 0.33 -11.66
C GLY A 397 -26.72 0.97 -10.78
N MET A 398 -25.47 0.48 -10.87
CA MET A 398 -24.34 1.10 -10.18
C MET A 398 -24.03 2.50 -10.73
N GLU A 399 -24.07 2.68 -12.04
CA GLU A 399 -23.86 4.00 -12.68
C GLU A 399 -24.99 4.97 -12.35
N GLU A 400 -26.25 4.51 -12.28
CA GLU A 400 -27.37 5.34 -11.83
C GLU A 400 -27.14 5.85 -10.41
N ILE A 401 -26.75 4.99 -9.48
CA ILE A 401 -26.44 5.40 -8.10
C ILE A 401 -25.28 6.40 -8.10
N ARG A 402 -24.19 6.11 -8.82
CA ARG A 402 -23.04 7.02 -8.92
C ARG A 402 -23.43 8.39 -9.46
N ALA A 403 -24.31 8.45 -10.47
CA ALA A 403 -24.79 9.68 -11.06
C ALA A 403 -25.61 10.55 -10.08
N THR A 404 -26.20 9.95 -9.05
CA THR A 404 -26.89 10.69 -7.98
C THR A 404 -25.95 11.20 -6.88
N SER A 405 -24.67 10.81 -6.89
CA SER A 405 -23.71 11.32 -5.90
C SER A 405 -23.39 12.79 -6.17
N GLY A 406 -23.44 13.62 -5.13
CA GLY A 406 -23.21 15.06 -5.27
C GLY A 406 -23.17 15.77 -3.92
N SER A 407 -22.88 17.06 -3.95
CA SER A 407 -22.74 17.89 -2.75
C SER A 407 -24.03 17.90 -1.93
N GLY A 408 -24.01 17.23 -0.77
CA GLY A 408 -24.88 17.54 0.35
C GLY A 408 -24.39 18.78 1.07
#